data_AF-A0A962U257-F1
#
_entry.id   AF-A0A962U257-F1
#
_cell.length_a   1.000
_cell.length_b   1.000
_cell.length_c   1.000
_cell.angle_alpha   90.00
_cell.angle_beta   90.00
_cell.angle_gamma   90.00
#
_symmetry.space_group_name_H-M   'P 1'
#
loop_
_entity.id
_entity.type
_entity.pdbx_description
1 polymer ?
#
loop_
_entity_poly.entity_id
_entity_poly.type
_entity_poly.pdbx_seq_one_letter_code
_entity_poly.pdbx_strand_id
1 'polypeptide(L)'
;MREMTLTQLRDDLRMLLGDCASKFAPEQLELLLNDAAEDLARHKPTLRRGTLTLVADTPTYTAPADLLEPRTPHWGIAERDRYQPWEDQYPKRLPTLHRVDVAGTKSLALSPPPTAAQIGALGAEYPYTYAITHTLSETESETTVPPEQRWLLLLRAIAEAMLALAARGVSVPVTLGAGGNNLPKNGAPASLADQFMKAFVAGCLA
;
A
#
# COMPACT_ATOMS: atom_id res chain seq x y z
N MET A 1 2.05 23.06 -5.94
CA MET A 1 2.04 21.63 -5.57
C MET A 1 2.11 21.57 -4.06
N ARG A 2 1.27 20.78 -3.37
CA ARG A 2 1.37 20.61 -1.91
C ARG A 2 2.45 19.56 -1.61
N GLU A 3 3.36 19.88 -0.71
CA GLU A 3 4.49 19.02 -0.34
C GLU A 3 4.02 17.71 0.32
N MET A 4 4.69 16.60 -0.02
CA MET A 4 4.39 15.26 0.53
C MET A 4 5.23 14.91 1.76
N THR A 5 5.40 15.87 2.68
CA THR A 5 6.05 15.64 3.97
C THR A 5 5.03 15.23 5.04
N LEU A 6 5.47 14.47 6.03
CA LEU A 6 4.64 14.04 7.15
C LEU A 6 4.06 15.23 7.91
N THR A 7 4.87 16.26 8.16
CA THR A 7 4.39 17.50 8.79
C THR A 7 3.26 18.16 8.00
N GLN A 8 3.40 18.31 6.68
CA GLN A 8 2.35 18.92 5.86
C GLN A 8 1.08 18.03 5.80
N LEU A 9 1.23 16.71 5.77
CA LEU A 9 0.09 15.78 5.82
C LEU A 9 -0.68 15.88 7.14
N ARG A 10 0.04 16.00 8.26
CA ARG A 10 -0.56 16.20 9.58
C ARG A 10 -1.32 17.51 9.67
N ASP A 11 -0.77 18.60 9.14
CA ASP A 11 -1.44 19.89 9.16
C ASP A 11 -2.66 19.93 8.23
N ASP A 12 -2.60 19.29 7.07
CA ASP A 12 -3.76 19.10 6.19
C ASP A 12 -4.84 18.25 6.89
N LEU A 13 -4.46 17.17 7.57
CA LEU A 13 -5.40 16.34 8.33
C LEU A 13 -6.06 17.14 9.46
N ARG A 14 -5.30 17.95 10.20
CA ARG A 14 -5.85 18.86 11.22
C ARG A 14 -6.85 19.84 10.63
N MET A 15 -6.51 20.44 9.49
CA MET A 15 -7.39 21.38 8.79
C MET A 15 -8.71 20.71 8.38
N LEU A 16 -8.66 19.46 7.89
CA LEU A 16 -9.85 18.71 7.47
C LEU A 16 -10.71 18.24 8.66
N LEU A 17 -10.09 17.91 9.80
CA LEU A 17 -10.81 17.55 11.03
C LEU A 17 -11.41 18.76 11.75
N GLY A 18 -10.92 19.97 11.49
CA GLY A 18 -11.40 21.21 12.12
C GLY A 18 -11.30 21.14 13.65
N ASP A 19 -12.37 21.53 14.33
CA ASP A 19 -12.43 21.54 15.81
C ASP A 19 -12.20 20.16 16.43
N CYS A 20 -12.53 19.08 15.71
CA CYS A 20 -12.33 17.71 16.17
C CYS A 20 -10.84 17.36 16.26
N ALA A 21 -9.95 18.05 15.54
CA ALA A 21 -8.50 17.84 15.60
C ALA A 21 -7.96 18.02 17.02
N SER A 22 -8.56 18.91 17.82
CA SER A 22 -8.19 19.16 19.23
C SER A 22 -8.36 17.93 20.14
N LYS A 23 -9.06 16.89 19.68
CA LYS A 23 -9.29 15.63 20.41
C LYS A 23 -8.21 14.58 20.16
N PHE A 24 -7.26 14.86 19.27
CA PHE A 24 -6.16 13.96 18.92
C PHE A 24 -4.82 14.55 19.33
N ALA A 25 -3.99 13.72 19.96
CA ALA A 25 -2.59 14.06 20.15
C ALA A 25 -1.84 13.98 18.80
N PRO A 26 -0.72 14.70 18.62
CA PRO A 26 0.07 14.65 17.38
C PRO A 26 0.44 13.23 16.94
N GLU A 27 0.80 12.36 17.89
CA GLU A 27 1.20 10.97 17.65
C GLU A 27 0.02 10.12 17.17
N GLN A 28 -1.21 10.46 17.61
CA GLN A 28 -2.43 9.79 17.14
C GLN A 28 -2.73 10.16 15.69
N LEU A 29 -2.47 11.41 15.28
CA LEU A 29 -2.64 11.83 13.89
C LEU A 29 -1.66 11.10 12.97
N GLU A 30 -0.42 10.91 13.42
CA GLU A 30 0.58 10.13 12.67
C GLU A 30 0.18 8.66 12.54
N LEU A 31 -0.34 8.05 13.61
CA LEU A 31 -0.86 6.67 13.55
C LEU A 31 -1.99 6.55 12.52
N LEU A 32 -2.97 7.47 12.53
CA LEU A 32 -4.07 7.48 11.57
C LEU A 32 -3.58 7.62 10.12
N LEU A 33 -2.53 8.41 9.89
CA LEU A 33 -1.92 8.57 8.57
C LEU A 33 -1.17 7.30 8.14
N ASN A 34 -0.47 6.63 9.05
CA ASN A 34 0.23 5.38 8.77
C ASN A 34 -0.76 4.23 8.47
N ASP A 35 -1.83 4.11 9.26
CA ASP A 35 -2.90 3.14 9.01
C ASP A 35 -3.56 3.39 7.65
N ALA A 36 -3.79 4.66 7.31
CA ALA A 36 -4.31 5.03 6.01
C ALA A 36 -3.34 4.72 4.86
N ALA A 37 -2.04 4.89 5.07
CA ALA A 37 -1.01 4.55 4.09
C ALA A 37 -0.93 3.03 3.87
N GLU A 38 -1.07 2.23 4.93
CA GLU A 38 -1.11 0.77 4.84
C GLU A 38 -2.34 0.31 4.05
N ASP A 39 -3.52 0.86 4.33
CA ASP A 39 -4.74 0.56 3.58
C ASP A 39 -4.66 1.01 2.13
N LEU A 40 -4.08 2.18 1.86
CA LEU A 40 -3.84 2.63 0.50
C LEU A 40 -2.91 1.66 -0.25
N ALA A 41 -1.87 1.14 0.40
CA ALA A 41 -0.96 0.17 -0.21
C ALA A 41 -1.66 -1.16 -0.55
N ARG A 42 -2.69 -1.55 0.21
CA ARG A 42 -3.51 -2.74 -0.12
C ARG A 42 -4.32 -2.54 -1.41
N HIS A 43 -4.81 -1.33 -1.67
CA HIS A 43 -5.70 -1.04 -2.80
C HIS A 43 -4.99 -0.49 -4.04
N LYS A 44 -4.08 0.47 -3.86
CA LYS A 44 -3.29 1.13 -4.91
C LYS A 44 -1.80 1.13 -4.55
N PRO A 45 -1.14 -0.05 -4.50
CA PRO A 45 0.28 -0.10 -4.22
C PRO A 45 1.11 0.62 -5.28
N THR A 46 2.15 1.32 -4.86
CA THR A 46 3.22 1.73 -5.78
C THR A 46 4.02 0.51 -6.21
N LEU A 47 4.42 0.47 -7.48
CA LEU A 47 5.23 -0.61 -8.04
C LEU A 47 6.69 -0.17 -8.14
N ARG A 48 7.62 -1.04 -7.72
CA ARG A 48 9.06 -0.89 -7.90
C ARG A 48 9.64 -2.03 -8.72
N ARG A 49 10.76 -1.76 -9.38
CA ARG A 49 11.57 -2.80 -10.04
C ARG A 49 12.60 -3.34 -9.07
N GLY A 50 12.73 -4.66 -9.04
CA GLY A 50 13.78 -5.38 -8.35
C GLY A 50 14.51 -6.29 -9.33
N THR A 51 15.71 -6.69 -8.96
CA THR A 51 16.50 -7.67 -9.70
C THR A 51 17.06 -8.68 -8.71
N LEU A 52 16.94 -9.98 -9.03
CA LEU A 52 17.64 -11.04 -8.31
C LEU A 52 18.79 -11.55 -9.17
N THR A 53 19.90 -11.89 -8.55
CA THR A 53 20.94 -12.69 -9.19
C THR A 53 20.66 -14.16 -8.93
N LEU A 54 20.29 -14.88 -9.98
CA LEU A 54 19.92 -16.29 -9.92
C LEU A 54 21.13 -17.18 -9.69
N VAL A 55 20.93 -18.19 -8.85
CA VAL A 55 21.87 -19.30 -8.66
C VAL A 55 21.14 -20.59 -9.03
N ALA A 56 21.83 -21.47 -9.76
CA ALA A 56 21.26 -22.73 -10.20
C ALA A 56 20.75 -23.54 -9.00
N ASP A 57 19.57 -24.14 -9.15
CA ASP A 57 18.91 -25.00 -8.16
C ASP A 57 18.65 -24.34 -6.80
N THR A 58 18.75 -23.02 -6.72
CA THR A 58 18.46 -22.23 -5.51
C THR A 58 17.05 -21.65 -5.60
N PRO A 59 16.11 -22.12 -4.74
CA PRO A 59 14.73 -21.67 -4.81
C PRO A 59 14.49 -20.38 -4.05
N THR A 60 15.27 -20.04 -3.01
CA THR A 60 14.95 -18.97 -2.05
C THR A 60 15.95 -17.82 -2.10
N TYR A 61 15.44 -16.60 -2.05
CA TYR A 61 16.19 -15.35 -2.12
C TYR A 61 15.67 -14.37 -1.06
N THR A 62 16.53 -13.46 -0.60
CA THR A 62 16.13 -12.40 0.33
C THR A 62 15.17 -11.42 -0.33
N ALA A 63 14.05 -11.12 0.32
CA ALA A 63 13.12 -10.10 -0.16
C ALA A 63 13.56 -8.68 0.28
N PRO A 64 13.30 -7.64 -0.53
CA PRO A 64 13.39 -6.25 -0.08
C PRO A 64 12.50 -5.99 1.16
N ALA A 65 12.94 -5.09 2.05
CA ALA A 65 12.24 -4.82 3.30
C ALA A 65 10.83 -4.23 3.11
N ASP A 66 10.68 -3.41 2.07
CA ASP A 66 9.44 -2.75 1.66
C ASP A 66 8.53 -3.63 0.79
N LEU A 67 8.93 -4.87 0.50
CA LEU A 67 8.15 -5.77 -0.35
C LEU A 67 6.82 -6.12 0.30
N LEU A 68 5.74 -5.75 -0.40
CA LEU A 68 4.39 -6.20 -0.12
C LEU A 68 4.11 -7.49 -0.89
N GLU A 69 4.20 -7.46 -2.22
CA GLU A 69 3.84 -8.61 -3.07
C GLU A 69 4.62 -8.59 -4.40
N PRO A 70 5.20 -9.71 -4.87
CA PRO A 70 5.72 -9.80 -6.23
C PRO A 70 4.57 -9.74 -7.24
N ARG A 71 4.74 -8.99 -8.34
CA ARG A 71 3.70 -8.78 -9.35
C ARG A 71 4.02 -9.48 -10.66
N THR A 72 5.04 -8.99 -11.36
CA THR A 72 5.32 -9.41 -12.73
C THR A 72 6.79 -9.79 -12.85
N PRO A 73 7.11 -11.05 -13.15
CA PRO A 73 8.45 -11.42 -13.55
C PRO A 73 8.70 -10.92 -14.97
N HIS A 74 9.89 -10.39 -15.25
CA HIS A 74 10.29 -9.95 -16.60
C HIS A 74 11.33 -10.89 -17.23
N TRP A 75 11.78 -11.90 -16.49
CA TRP A 75 12.78 -12.85 -16.96
C TRP A 75 12.22 -13.79 -18.02
N GLY A 76 12.94 -13.96 -19.13
CA GLY A 76 12.56 -14.86 -20.22
C GLY A 76 11.39 -14.39 -21.08
N ILE A 77 10.77 -13.23 -20.81
CA ILE A 77 9.65 -12.71 -21.61
C ILE A 77 10.11 -12.37 -23.02
N ALA A 78 11.24 -11.67 -23.16
CA ALA A 78 11.76 -11.26 -24.47
C ALA A 78 12.05 -12.47 -25.38
N GLU A 79 12.54 -13.57 -24.80
CA GLU A 79 12.82 -14.80 -25.52
C GLU A 79 11.54 -15.56 -25.90
N ARG A 80 10.50 -15.52 -25.05
CA ARG A 80 9.17 -16.07 -25.41
C ARG A 80 8.49 -15.28 -26.52
N ASP A 81 8.75 -13.99 -26.61
CA ASP A 81 8.23 -13.15 -27.69
C ASP A 81 9.02 -13.35 -29.00
N ARG A 82 10.31 -13.71 -28.88
CA ARG A 82 11.21 -13.91 -30.02
C ARG A 82 11.04 -15.25 -30.72
N TYR A 83 10.82 -16.32 -29.96
CA TYR A 83 10.79 -17.69 -30.46
C TYR A 83 9.37 -18.27 -30.45
N GLN A 84 9.06 -19.17 -31.37
CA GLN A 84 7.78 -19.89 -31.33
C GLN A 84 7.82 -21.08 -30.37
N PRO A 85 6.70 -21.47 -29.74
CA PRO A 85 6.67 -22.55 -28.73
C PRO A 85 7.21 -23.92 -29.18
N TRP A 86 7.27 -24.19 -30.49
CA TRP A 86 7.79 -25.42 -31.07
C TRP A 86 9.30 -25.36 -31.40
N GLU A 87 9.93 -24.19 -31.26
CA GLU A 87 11.37 -24.04 -31.45
C GLU A 87 12.15 -24.50 -30.22
N ASP A 88 13.30 -25.14 -30.42
CA ASP A 88 14.14 -25.65 -29.32
C ASP A 88 14.65 -24.53 -28.39
N GLN A 89 14.76 -23.30 -28.93
CA GLN A 89 15.22 -22.11 -28.22
C GLN A 89 14.12 -21.49 -27.36
N TYR A 90 12.86 -21.91 -27.51
CA TYR A 90 11.74 -21.37 -26.74
C TYR A 90 11.87 -21.77 -25.27
N PRO A 91 11.97 -20.80 -24.34
CA PRO A 91 12.02 -21.13 -22.92
C PRO A 91 10.64 -21.64 -22.48
N LYS A 92 10.57 -22.94 -22.18
CA LYS A 92 9.34 -23.63 -21.81
C LYS A 92 8.80 -23.16 -20.46
N ARG A 93 9.18 -23.84 -19.37
CA ARG A 93 8.67 -23.55 -18.03
C ARG A 93 9.59 -22.57 -17.33
N LEU A 94 9.19 -21.31 -17.27
CA LEU A 94 9.89 -20.29 -16.50
C LEU A 94 9.53 -20.38 -15.00
N PRO A 95 10.49 -20.12 -14.10
CA PRO A 95 10.24 -19.96 -12.67
C PRO A 95 9.24 -18.86 -12.39
N THR A 96 8.22 -19.18 -11.59
CA THR A 96 7.28 -18.18 -11.06
C THR A 96 7.79 -17.68 -9.71
N LEU A 97 7.76 -16.36 -9.52
CA LEU A 97 8.18 -15.69 -8.30
C LEU A 97 7.02 -15.61 -7.30
N HIS A 98 7.25 -16.11 -6.09
CA HIS A 98 6.29 -16.08 -4.99
C HIS A 98 6.91 -15.44 -3.75
N ARG A 99 6.09 -14.81 -2.91
CA ARG A 99 6.49 -14.41 -1.56
C ARG A 99 6.31 -15.60 -0.63
N VAL A 100 7.32 -15.90 0.16
CA VAL A 100 7.27 -16.93 1.22
C VAL A 100 7.86 -16.38 2.51
N ASP A 101 7.37 -16.85 3.64
CA ASP A 101 7.96 -16.54 4.94
C ASP A 101 8.86 -17.70 5.36
N VAL A 102 10.15 -17.43 5.53
CA VAL A 102 11.15 -18.41 5.95
C VAL A 102 11.69 -17.99 7.31
N ALA A 103 11.39 -18.79 8.35
CA ALA A 103 11.78 -18.52 9.73
C ALA A 103 11.42 -17.09 10.22
N GLY A 104 10.25 -16.59 9.82
CA GLY A 104 9.76 -15.25 10.19
C GLY A 104 10.36 -14.10 9.37
N THR A 105 11.16 -14.39 8.35
CA THR A 105 11.70 -13.39 7.42
C THR A 105 11.04 -13.50 6.06
N LYS A 106 10.55 -12.37 5.54
CA LYS A 106 10.02 -12.27 4.18
C LYS A 106 11.11 -12.66 3.17
N SER A 107 10.82 -13.67 2.37
CA SER A 107 11.73 -14.19 1.34
C SER A 107 10.97 -14.34 0.02
N LEU A 108 11.73 -14.45 -1.06
CA LEU A 108 11.23 -14.71 -2.40
C LEU A 108 11.58 -16.13 -2.80
N ALA A 109 10.59 -16.87 -3.29
CA ALA A 109 10.76 -18.23 -3.79
C ALA A 109 10.48 -18.32 -5.29
N LEU A 110 11.35 -19.03 -5.99
CA LEU A 110 11.19 -19.39 -7.40
C LEU A 110 10.71 -20.84 -7.51
N SER A 111 9.58 -21.06 -8.18
CA SER A 111 9.02 -22.40 -8.42
C SER A 111 8.65 -22.60 -9.88
N PRO A 112 9.25 -23.58 -10.59
CA PRO A 112 10.39 -24.39 -10.17
C PRO A 112 11.67 -23.56 -9.99
N PRO A 113 12.71 -24.05 -9.28
CA PRO A 113 13.99 -23.35 -9.19
C PRO A 113 14.65 -23.23 -10.58
N PRO A 114 15.40 -22.15 -10.84
CA PRO A 114 16.08 -21.94 -12.11
C PRO A 114 17.19 -22.97 -12.30
N THR A 115 17.25 -23.60 -13.47
CA THR A 115 18.34 -24.54 -13.79
C THR A 115 19.54 -23.83 -14.39
N ALA A 116 20.73 -24.43 -14.30
CA ALA A 116 21.95 -23.88 -14.90
C ALA A 116 21.80 -23.65 -16.43
N ALA A 117 21.07 -24.52 -17.12
CA ALA A 117 20.80 -24.38 -18.56
C ALA A 117 19.94 -23.15 -18.87
N GLN A 118 18.92 -22.88 -18.05
CA GLN A 118 18.07 -21.69 -18.21
C GLN A 118 18.86 -20.41 -17.95
N ILE A 119 19.67 -20.40 -16.89
CA ILE A 119 20.55 -19.27 -16.57
C ILE A 119 21.55 -19.01 -17.69
N GLY A 120 22.13 -20.06 -18.28
CA GLY A 120 23.04 -19.94 -19.42
C GLY A 120 22.38 -19.36 -20.67
N ALA A 121 21.09 -19.63 -20.89
CA ALA A 121 20.36 -19.16 -22.06
C ALA A 121 19.75 -17.75 -21.90
N LEU A 122 19.20 -17.44 -20.71
CA LEU A 122 18.42 -16.23 -20.44
C LEU A 122 19.17 -15.19 -19.59
N GLY A 123 20.36 -15.55 -19.09
CA GLY A 123 21.12 -14.75 -18.15
C GLY A 123 20.75 -15.01 -16.68
N ALA A 124 21.65 -14.61 -15.78
CA ALA A 124 21.49 -14.78 -14.34
C ALA A 124 20.71 -13.65 -13.66
N GLU A 125 20.35 -12.59 -14.39
CA GLU A 125 19.57 -11.49 -13.83
C GLU A 125 18.08 -11.78 -14.00
N TYR A 126 17.34 -11.82 -12.90
CA TYR A 126 15.89 -11.97 -12.89
C TYR A 126 15.25 -10.63 -12.54
N PRO A 127 14.95 -9.78 -13.52
CA PRO A 127 14.20 -8.56 -13.30
C PRO A 127 12.73 -8.88 -12.99
N TYR A 128 12.16 -8.19 -12.01
CA TYR A 128 10.76 -8.32 -11.63
C TYR A 128 10.21 -6.98 -11.13
N THR A 129 8.88 -6.85 -11.14
CA THR A 129 8.17 -5.76 -10.49
C THR A 129 7.51 -6.27 -9.21
N TYR A 130 7.57 -5.50 -8.13
CA TYR A 130 6.89 -5.79 -6.87
C TYR A 130 6.13 -4.56 -6.35
N ALA A 131 5.05 -4.82 -5.63
CA ALA A 131 4.30 -3.82 -4.88
C ALA A 131 5.05 -3.48 -3.58
N ILE A 132 5.05 -2.21 -3.20
CA ILE A 132 5.65 -1.74 -1.94
C ILE A 132 4.59 -1.35 -0.91
N THR A 133 4.97 -1.42 0.36
CA THR A 133 4.27 -0.73 1.44
C THR A 133 4.53 0.77 1.37
N HIS A 134 3.52 1.58 1.68
CA HIS A 134 3.72 3.02 1.73
C HIS A 134 4.38 3.47 3.04
N THR A 135 5.46 4.22 2.92
CA THR A 135 6.11 4.96 4.00
C THR A 135 5.84 6.46 3.87
N LEU A 136 5.59 7.12 5.00
CA LEU A 136 5.50 8.58 5.13
C LEU A 136 6.73 9.08 5.89
N SER A 137 7.40 10.12 5.40
CA SER A 137 8.60 10.69 6.03
C SER A 137 8.50 12.22 6.11
N GLU A 138 9.32 12.83 6.96
CA GLU A 138 9.50 14.28 6.98
C GLU A 138 10.22 14.78 5.72
N THR A 139 10.97 13.89 5.05
CA THR A 139 11.60 14.18 3.75
C THR A 139 10.67 13.75 2.61
N GLU A 140 10.31 14.67 1.72
CA GLU A 140 9.40 14.40 0.60
C GLU A 140 9.89 13.26 -0.31
N SER A 141 11.21 13.15 -0.55
CA SER A 141 11.79 12.09 -1.38
C SER A 141 11.71 10.68 -0.78
N GLU A 142 11.48 10.58 0.52
CA GLU A 142 11.34 9.31 1.24
C GLU A 142 9.88 8.88 1.39
N THR A 143 8.94 9.81 1.23
CA THR A 143 7.52 9.49 1.16
C THR A 143 7.20 8.78 -0.15
N THR A 144 6.63 7.59 -0.04
CA THR A 144 6.37 6.71 -1.20
C THR A 144 4.95 6.83 -1.76
N VAL A 145 4.07 7.56 -1.06
CA VAL A 145 2.72 7.85 -1.53
C VAL A 145 2.79 8.89 -2.64
N PRO A 146 2.26 8.60 -3.84
CA PRO A 146 2.26 9.58 -4.92
C PRO A 146 1.42 10.81 -4.62
N PRO A 147 1.82 12.03 -5.04
CA PRO A 147 1.08 13.27 -4.80
C PRO A 147 -0.39 13.24 -5.25
N GLU A 148 -0.70 12.54 -6.34
CA GLU A 148 -2.04 12.38 -6.88
C GLU A 148 -2.96 11.54 -5.98
N GLN A 149 -2.39 10.71 -5.10
CA GLN A 149 -3.12 9.88 -4.15
C GLN A 149 -3.25 10.53 -2.76
N ARG A 150 -2.72 11.74 -2.57
CA ARG A 150 -2.78 12.48 -1.30
C ARG A 150 -4.18 12.55 -0.72
N TRP A 151 -5.17 12.86 -1.56
CA TRP A 151 -6.54 13.04 -1.11
C TRP A 151 -7.15 11.72 -0.62
N LEU A 152 -6.81 10.58 -1.24
CA LEU A 152 -7.25 9.25 -0.81
C LEU A 152 -6.67 8.90 0.56
N LEU A 153 -5.37 9.18 0.75
CA LEU A 153 -4.69 9.01 2.04
C LEU A 153 -5.41 9.80 3.14
N LEU A 154 -5.63 11.10 2.92
CA LEU A 154 -6.30 11.96 3.89
C LEU A 154 -7.76 11.54 4.14
N LEU A 155 -8.49 11.15 3.10
CA LEU A 155 -9.87 10.67 3.20
C LEU A 155 -9.95 9.42 4.09
N ARG A 156 -9.04 8.46 3.90
CA ARG A 156 -8.96 7.25 4.71
C ARG A 156 -8.60 7.55 6.16
N ALA A 157 -7.66 8.48 6.38
CA ALA A 157 -7.28 8.92 7.73
C ALA A 157 -8.42 9.64 8.46
N ILE A 158 -9.22 10.46 7.76
CA ILE A 158 -10.41 11.11 8.32
C ILE A 158 -11.46 10.07 8.69
N ALA A 159 -11.69 9.06 7.84
CA ALA A 159 -12.63 8.00 8.15
C ALA A 159 -12.26 7.28 9.47
N GLU A 160 -10.98 6.97 9.66
CA GLU A 160 -10.48 6.36 10.90
C GLU A 160 -10.63 7.30 12.09
N ALA A 161 -10.33 8.60 11.92
CA ALA A 161 -10.51 9.60 12.95
C ALA A 161 -11.99 9.70 13.38
N MET A 162 -12.93 9.66 12.44
CA MET A 162 -14.36 9.68 12.73
C MET A 162 -14.82 8.43 13.48
N LEU A 163 -14.29 7.25 13.14
CA LEU A 163 -14.53 6.02 13.91
C LEU A 163 -13.99 6.14 15.34
N ALA A 164 -12.77 6.65 15.51
CA ALA A 164 -12.17 6.85 16.82
C ALA A 164 -12.99 7.83 17.68
N LEU A 165 -13.53 8.91 17.11
CA LEU A 165 -14.42 9.84 17.82
C LEU A 165 -15.75 9.19 18.20
N ALA A 166 -16.35 8.42 17.29
CA ALA A 166 -17.58 7.66 17.56
C ALA A 166 -17.38 6.67 18.72
N ALA A 167 -16.26 5.93 18.71
CA ALA A 167 -15.90 4.97 19.75
C ALA A 167 -15.66 5.63 21.11
N ARG A 168 -15.09 6.84 21.13
CA ARG A 168 -14.90 7.64 22.36
C ARG A 168 -16.19 8.29 22.86
N GLY A 169 -17.30 8.21 22.12
CA GLY A 169 -18.56 8.90 22.46
C GLY A 169 -18.46 10.42 22.39
N VAL A 170 -17.52 10.95 21.61
CA VAL A 170 -17.30 12.39 21.48
C VAL A 170 -18.37 12.96 20.55
N SER A 171 -19.47 13.41 21.12
CA SER A 171 -20.43 14.28 20.43
C SER A 171 -20.14 15.73 20.81
N VAL A 172 -19.80 16.60 19.85
CA VAL A 172 -19.89 18.05 20.09
C VAL A 172 -21.38 18.36 20.27
N PRO A 173 -21.81 18.90 21.42
CA PRO A 173 -23.20 19.30 21.58
C PRO A 173 -23.44 20.52 20.69
N VAL A 174 -24.06 20.31 19.53
CA VAL A 174 -24.75 21.40 18.83
C VAL A 174 -25.97 21.70 19.68
N THR A 175 -25.93 22.77 20.47
CA THR A 175 -27.12 23.31 21.14
C THR A 175 -28.07 23.84 20.08
N LEU A 176 -28.84 22.93 19.47
CA LEU A 176 -30.06 23.28 18.77
C LEU A 176 -31.08 23.64 19.86
N GLY A 177 -31.45 24.91 19.89
CA GLY A 177 -32.56 25.37 20.70
C GLY A 177 -33.80 24.52 20.42
N ALA A 178 -34.36 23.98 21.50
CA ALA A 178 -35.70 23.41 21.66
C ALA A 178 -36.13 22.24 20.74
N GLY A 179 -36.28 21.06 21.37
CA GLY A 179 -37.44 20.19 21.17
C GLY A 179 -37.34 19.09 20.10
N GLY A 180 -37.20 17.84 20.56
CA GLY A 180 -37.66 16.66 19.81
C GLY A 180 -36.58 15.63 19.46
N ASN A 181 -36.74 14.41 20.03
CA ASN A 181 -36.03 13.16 19.74
C ASN A 181 -34.51 13.09 20.01
N ASN A 182 -34.17 12.46 21.14
CA ASN A 182 -32.83 11.92 21.44
C ASN A 182 -32.48 10.80 20.43
N LEU A 183 -32.05 11.17 19.23
CA LEU A 183 -31.27 10.28 18.38
C LEU A 183 -29.90 10.06 19.05
N PRO A 184 -29.32 8.84 19.05
CA PRO A 184 -28.00 8.62 19.64
C PRO A 184 -26.98 9.54 18.97
N LYS A 185 -26.38 10.43 19.77
CA LYS A 185 -25.47 11.50 19.32
C LYS A 185 -24.16 10.97 18.67
N ASN A 186 -23.91 9.66 18.78
CA ASN A 186 -22.80 8.95 18.15
C ASN A 186 -23.06 8.58 16.67
N GLY A 187 -24.30 8.76 16.18
CA GLY A 187 -24.67 8.38 14.82
C GLY A 187 -24.05 9.26 13.72
N ALA A 188 -23.73 10.51 14.02
CA ALA A 188 -23.18 11.44 13.01
C ALA A 188 -21.72 11.13 12.63
N PRO A 189 -20.77 10.94 13.57
CA PRO A 189 -19.39 10.55 13.19
C PRO A 189 -19.31 9.15 12.58
N ALA A 190 -20.08 8.18 13.09
CA ALA A 190 -20.10 6.82 12.54
C ALA A 190 -20.65 6.78 11.10
N SER A 191 -21.71 7.56 10.80
CA SER A 191 -22.26 7.67 9.44
C SER A 191 -21.29 8.36 8.48
N LEU A 192 -20.57 9.40 8.93
CA LEU A 192 -19.55 10.06 8.11
C LEU A 192 -18.36 9.14 7.83
N ALA A 193 -17.90 8.37 8.81
CA ALA A 193 -16.86 7.37 8.61
C ALA A 193 -17.22 6.37 7.51
N ASP A 194 -18.44 5.83 7.53
CA ASP A 194 -18.92 4.90 6.50
C ASP A 194 -18.96 5.54 5.10
N GLN A 195 -19.43 6.79 5.00
CA GLN A 195 -19.42 7.53 3.74
C GLN A 195 -18.01 7.79 3.20
N PHE A 196 -17.07 8.16 4.07
CA PHE A 196 -15.67 8.38 3.68
C PHE A 196 -14.98 7.07 3.29
N MET A 197 -15.24 5.97 3.98
CA MET A 197 -14.73 4.65 3.59
C MET A 197 -15.28 4.21 2.23
N LYS A 198 -16.56 4.42 1.96
CA LYS A 198 -17.17 4.15 0.65
C LYS A 198 -16.53 4.98 -0.46
N ALA A 199 -16.33 6.27 -0.22
CA ALA A 199 -15.65 7.16 -1.15
C ALA A 199 -14.18 6.77 -1.39
N PHE A 200 -13.47 6.34 -0.34
CA PHE A 200 -12.11 5.84 -0.44
C PHE A 200 -12.03 4.58 -1.31
N VAL A 201 -12.88 3.59 -1.05
CA VAL A 201 -12.92 2.35 -1.84
C VAL A 201 -13.30 2.65 -3.29
N ALA A 202 -14.29 3.51 -3.53
CA ALA A 202 -14.67 3.90 -4.88
C ALA A 202 -13.53 4.60 -5.63
N GLY A 203 -12.82 5.52 -4.98
CA GLY A 203 -11.66 6.20 -5.55
C GLY A 203 -10.44 5.28 -5.74
N CYS A 204 -10.36 4.20 -4.96
CA CYS A 204 -9.35 3.15 -5.17
C CYS A 204 -9.64 2.25 -6.38
N LEU A 205 -10.90 2.15 -6.82
CA LEU A 205 -11.30 1.32 -7.96
C LEU A 205 -11.37 2.08 -9.28
N ALA A 206 -11.47 3.41 -9.22
CA ALA A 206 -11.39 4.31 -10.38
C ALA A 206 -9.96 4.45 -10.91
#